data_AF-A0A354FZ20-F1
#
_entry.id   AF-A0A354FZ20-F1
#
_cell.length_a   1.000
_cell.length_b   1.000
_cell.length_c   1.000
_cell.angle_alpha   90.00
_cell.angle_beta   90.00
_cell.angle_gamma   90.00
#
_symmetry.space_group_name_H-M   'P 1'
#
loop_
_entity.id
_entity.type
_entity.pdbx_description
1 polymer ?
#
loop_
_entity_poly.entity_id
_entity_poly.type
_entity_poly.pdbx_seq_one_letter_code
_entity_poly.pdbx_strand_id
1 'polypeptide(L)'
;MQVIFLQDVKNVGKKGQIKNVPDGYARNFLLARKLATVATPASLASVKQEEDKKKLQTALEKQTAAKLATAIEGKKFVIKARAKDGKLFGSITAKDINKEIKKAGFDIPEKAIAADHIKDLGEKKVIISLDFGIKTEIILMVEQA
;
A
#
# COMPACT_ATOMS: atom_id res chain seq x y z
N MET A 1 15.65 -30.58 -15.43
CA MET A 1 14.39 -30.16 -16.07
C MET A 1 13.88 -28.88 -15.40
N GLN A 2 13.48 -27.88 -16.17
CA GLN A 2 12.84 -26.67 -15.62
C GLN A 2 11.36 -26.92 -15.35
N VAL A 3 10.91 -26.52 -14.17
CA VAL A 3 9.52 -26.63 -13.74
C VAL A 3 9.04 -25.32 -13.13
N ILE A 4 7.73 -25.08 -13.21
CA ILE A 4 7.02 -23.99 -12.54
C ILE A 4 6.22 -24.61 -11.39
N PHE A 5 6.48 -24.20 -10.16
CA PHE A 5 5.74 -24.70 -9.00
C PHE A 5 4.30 -24.20 -8.99
N LEU A 6 3.34 -25.11 -8.87
CA LEU A 6 1.92 -24.79 -8.71
C LEU A 6 1.55 -24.55 -7.24
N GLN A 7 2.35 -25.07 -6.32
CA GLN A 7 2.18 -24.98 -4.87
C GLN A 7 3.54 -24.78 -4.18
N ASP A 8 3.52 -24.32 -2.94
CA ASP A 8 4.73 -24.22 -2.13
C ASP A 8 5.26 -25.61 -1.78
N VAL A 9 6.53 -25.88 -2.07
CA VAL A 9 7.22 -27.12 -1.74
C VAL A 9 8.37 -26.80 -0.81
N LYS A 10 8.26 -27.27 0.45
CA LYS A 10 9.24 -27.02 1.51
C LYS A 10 10.66 -27.33 1.05
N ASN A 11 11.57 -26.38 1.25
CA ASN A 11 13.00 -26.44 0.87
C ASN A 11 13.29 -26.55 -0.64
N VAL A 12 12.27 -26.51 -1.51
CA VAL A 12 12.46 -26.64 -2.96
C VAL A 12 12.10 -25.37 -3.69
N GLY A 13 10.89 -24.83 -3.47
CA GLY A 13 10.44 -23.63 -4.16
C GLY A 13 9.06 -23.16 -3.70
N LYS A 14 8.73 -21.91 -4.01
CA LYS A 14 7.41 -21.33 -3.77
C LYS A 14 6.53 -21.41 -5.01
N LYS A 15 5.21 -21.36 -4.83
CA LYS A 15 4.23 -21.26 -5.91
C LYS A 15 4.60 -20.13 -6.87
N GLY A 16 4.53 -20.42 -8.17
CA GLY A 16 4.89 -19.50 -9.26
C GLY A 16 6.38 -19.43 -9.56
N GLN A 17 7.25 -19.99 -8.71
CA GLN A 17 8.69 -19.96 -8.94
C GLN A 17 9.10 -20.92 -10.06
N ILE A 18 9.99 -20.46 -10.94
CA ILE A 18 10.66 -21.32 -11.93
C ILE A 18 11.96 -21.83 -11.32
N LYS A 19 12.18 -23.15 -11.34
CA LYS A 19 13.45 -23.74 -10.88
C LYS A 19 13.88 -24.88 -11.78
N ASN A 20 15.19 -25.03 -11.93
CA ASN A 20 15.76 -26.22 -12.52
C ASN A 20 15.92 -27.29 -11.44
N VAL A 21 15.33 -28.46 -11.65
CA VAL A 21 15.35 -29.59 -10.72
C VAL A 21 15.82 -30.85 -11.43
N PRO A 22 16.33 -31.87 -10.71
CA PRO A 22 16.66 -33.16 -11.31
C PRO A 22 15.46 -33.80 -11.99
N ASP A 23 15.67 -34.40 -13.16
CA ASP A 23 14.60 -34.94 -14.00
C ASP A 23 13.77 -36.02 -13.30
N GLY A 24 14.42 -36.92 -12.56
CA GLY A 24 13.74 -37.96 -11.78
C GLY A 24 12.87 -37.36 -10.66
N TYR A 25 13.37 -36.33 -9.97
CA TYR A 25 12.60 -35.64 -8.94
C TYR A 25 11.39 -34.91 -9.54
N ALA A 26 11.57 -34.31 -10.71
CA ALA A 26 10.51 -33.59 -11.39
C ALA A 26 9.40 -34.53 -11.87
N ARG A 27 9.73 -35.62 -12.56
CA ARG A 27 8.74 -36.56 -13.10
C ARG A 27 8.04 -37.38 -12.01
N ASN A 28 8.82 -37.97 -11.10
CA ASN A 28 8.30 -38.96 -10.15
C ASN A 28 7.63 -38.33 -8.92
N PHE A 29 7.99 -37.09 -8.58
CA PHE A 29 7.48 -36.42 -7.39
C PHE A 29 6.67 -35.17 -7.74
N LEU A 30 7.27 -34.18 -8.40
CA LEU A 30 6.63 -32.88 -8.60
C LEU A 30 5.45 -32.93 -9.60
N LEU A 31 5.66 -33.53 -10.76
CA LEU A 31 4.63 -33.66 -11.80
C LEU A 31 3.58 -34.71 -11.41
N ALA A 32 4.00 -35.87 -10.92
CA ALA A 32 3.10 -36.94 -10.49
C ALA A 32 2.12 -36.48 -9.39
N ARG A 33 2.57 -35.60 -8.49
CA ARG A 33 1.73 -35.04 -7.41
C ARG A 33 1.09 -33.70 -7.77
N LYS A 34 1.21 -33.23 -9.02
CA LYS A 34 0.68 -31.93 -9.49
C LYS A 34 1.18 -30.74 -8.65
N LEU A 35 2.40 -30.84 -8.11
CA LEU A 35 3.06 -29.78 -7.34
C LEU A 35 3.79 -28.79 -8.24
N ALA A 36 4.14 -29.19 -9.46
CA ALA A 36 4.72 -28.34 -10.47
C ALA A 36 4.22 -28.71 -11.87
N THR A 37 4.44 -27.84 -12.85
CA THR A 37 4.25 -28.10 -14.28
C THR A 37 5.56 -27.90 -15.04
N VAL A 38 5.66 -28.44 -16.25
CA VAL A 38 6.84 -28.26 -17.10
C VAL A 38 6.93 -26.80 -17.55
N ALA A 39 8.12 -26.22 -17.45
CA ALA A 39 8.40 -24.89 -17.98
C ALA A 39 8.60 -24.99 -19.50
N THR A 40 7.50 -24.97 -20.25
CA THR A 40 7.52 -24.88 -21.71
C THR A 40 7.76 -23.43 -22.13
N PRO A 41 8.20 -23.16 -23.38
CA PRO A 41 8.34 -21.78 -23.86
C PRO A 41 7.05 -20.96 -23.72
N ALA A 42 5.90 -21.59 -23.94
CA ALA A 42 4.59 -20.97 -23.75
C ALA A 42 4.30 -20.64 -22.27
N SER A 43 4.51 -21.59 -21.34
CA SER A 43 4.25 -21.33 -19.92
C SER A 43 5.24 -20.33 -19.32
N LEU A 44 6.50 -20.33 -19.77
CA LEU A 44 7.49 -19.32 -19.43
C LEU A 44 7.08 -17.91 -19.91
N ALA A 45 6.56 -17.80 -21.14
CA ALA A 45 6.08 -16.53 -21.66
C ALA A 45 4.87 -16.02 -20.87
N SER A 46 3.92 -16.89 -20.51
CA SER A 46 2.77 -16.53 -19.69
C SER A 46 3.18 -16.04 -18.29
N VAL A 47 4.09 -16.75 -17.62
CA VAL A 47 4.59 -16.33 -16.29
C VAL A 47 5.28 -14.97 -16.37
N LYS A 48 6.13 -14.74 -17.38
CA LYS A 48 6.77 -13.43 -17.58
C LYS A 48 5.75 -12.33 -17.84
N GLN A 49 4.75 -12.58 -18.67
CA GLN A 49 3.69 -11.60 -18.93
C GLN A 49 2.90 -11.25 -17.67
N GLU A 50 2.58 -12.23 -16.83
CA GLU A 50 1.91 -11.98 -15.54
C GLU A 50 2.80 -11.19 -14.57
N GLU A 51 4.08 -11.55 -14.47
CA GLU A 51 5.05 -10.80 -13.67
C GLU A 51 5.18 -9.35 -14.15
N ASP A 52 5.28 -9.12 -15.46
CA ASP A 52 5.43 -7.79 -16.02
C ASP A 52 4.15 -6.98 -15.88
N LYS A 53 2.96 -7.58 -16.05
CA LYS A 53 1.68 -6.94 -15.73
C LYS A 53 1.61 -6.53 -14.26
N LYS A 54 2.02 -7.40 -13.34
CA LYS A 54 2.04 -7.11 -11.91
C LYS A 54 3.01 -5.99 -11.58
N LYS A 55 4.21 -6.01 -12.16
CA LYS A 55 5.20 -4.93 -12.01
C LYS A 55 4.66 -3.60 -12.53
N LEU A 56 4.01 -3.60 -13.68
CA LEU A 56 3.39 -2.40 -14.25
C LEU A 56 2.28 -1.87 -13.35
N GLN A 57 1.37 -2.73 -12.87
CA GLN A 57 0.32 -2.34 -11.93
C GLN A 57 0.92 -1.74 -10.65
N THR A 58 1.87 -2.42 -10.02
CA THR A 58 2.56 -1.91 -8.83
C THR A 58 3.29 -0.59 -9.09
N ALA A 59 3.91 -0.42 -10.26
CA ALA A 59 4.56 0.84 -10.64
C ALA A 59 3.56 1.97 -10.82
N LEU A 60 2.39 1.69 -11.43
CA LEU A 60 1.30 2.66 -11.57
C LEU A 60 0.74 3.06 -10.20
N GLU A 61 0.45 2.11 -9.33
CA GLU A 61 -0.03 2.35 -7.96
C GLU A 61 0.98 3.16 -7.14
N LYS A 62 2.27 2.85 -7.26
CA LYS A 62 3.34 3.64 -6.64
C LYS A 62 3.37 5.06 -7.19
N GLN A 63 3.20 5.23 -8.51
CA GLN A 63 3.19 6.55 -9.14
C GLN A 63 1.97 7.36 -8.72
N THR A 64 0.78 6.76 -8.62
CA THR A 64 -0.43 7.45 -8.14
C THR A 64 -0.28 7.86 -6.68
N ALA A 65 0.24 6.97 -5.82
CA ALA A 65 0.54 7.29 -4.43
C ALA A 65 1.56 8.44 -4.31
N ALA A 66 2.62 8.42 -5.12
CA ALA A 66 3.63 9.48 -5.14
C ALA A 66 3.04 10.83 -5.60
N LYS A 67 2.21 10.84 -6.65
CA LYS A 67 1.52 12.03 -7.15
C LYS A 67 0.57 12.59 -6.10
N LEU A 68 -0.16 11.73 -5.38
CA LEU A 68 -1.02 12.14 -4.29
C LEU A 68 -0.19 12.77 -3.16
N ALA A 69 0.93 12.14 -2.79
CA ALA A 69 1.82 12.66 -1.75
C ALA A 69 2.28 14.09 -2.06
N THR A 70 2.74 14.34 -3.30
CA THR A 70 3.18 15.68 -3.74
C THR A 70 2.02 16.66 -3.83
N ALA A 71 0.83 16.20 -4.22
CA ALA A 71 -0.34 17.06 -4.35
C ALA A 71 -0.90 17.55 -3.00
N ILE A 72 -0.65 16.82 -1.91
CA ILE A 72 -1.10 17.21 -0.56
C ILE A 72 0.00 17.82 0.30
N GLU A 73 1.26 17.61 -0.05
CA GLU A 73 2.42 18.06 0.72
C GLU A 73 2.33 19.57 1.01
N GLY A 74 2.39 19.94 2.28
CA GLY A 74 2.33 21.33 2.73
C GLY A 74 0.97 22.00 2.59
N LYS A 75 -0.08 21.30 2.14
CA LYS A 75 -1.43 21.87 2.11
C LYS A 75 -1.94 22.15 3.51
N LYS A 76 -2.63 23.30 3.62
CA LYS A 76 -3.31 23.73 4.84
C LYS A 76 -4.74 23.25 4.83
N PHE A 77 -5.14 22.51 5.86
CA PHE A 77 -6.51 22.08 6.09
C PHE A 77 -7.03 22.74 7.36
N VAL A 78 -8.17 23.41 7.28
CA VAL A 78 -8.76 24.14 8.42
C VAL A 78 -9.88 23.29 9.02
N ILE A 79 -9.77 22.98 10.31
CA ILE A 79 -10.86 22.37 11.09
C ILE A 79 -11.37 23.40 12.08
N LYS A 80 -12.66 23.71 11.99
CA LYS A 80 -13.37 24.54 12.97
C LYS A 80 -13.98 23.66 14.05
N ALA A 81 -13.62 23.91 15.30
CA ALA A 81 -14.13 23.16 16.43
C ALA A 81 -14.41 24.06 17.64
N ARG A 82 -15.34 23.65 18.50
CA ARG A 82 -15.66 24.43 19.71
C ARG A 82 -14.53 24.31 20.72
N ALA A 83 -14.08 25.45 21.24
CA ALA A 83 -13.03 25.56 22.24
C ALA A 83 -13.45 26.45 23.40
N LYS A 84 -12.86 26.22 24.57
CA LYS A 84 -12.94 27.09 25.75
C LYS A 84 -11.57 27.16 26.41
N ASP A 85 -11.14 28.37 26.80
CA ASP A 85 -9.85 28.61 27.45
C ASP A 85 -8.65 28.02 26.68
N GLY A 86 -8.69 28.08 25.34
CA GLY A 86 -7.63 27.57 24.46
C GLY A 86 -7.60 26.04 24.26
N LYS A 87 -8.51 25.30 24.91
CA LYS A 87 -8.66 23.84 24.74
C LYS A 87 -9.95 23.50 24.02
N LEU A 88 -9.90 22.51 23.15
CA LEU A 88 -11.07 21.96 22.48
C LEU A 88 -11.95 21.19 23.46
N PHE A 89 -13.28 21.32 23.30
CA PHE A 89 -14.24 20.50 24.08
C PHE A 89 -14.17 19.01 23.72
N GLY A 90 -13.67 18.69 22.53
CA GLY A 90 -13.41 17.32 22.06
C GLY A 90 -11.98 17.17 21.55
N SER A 91 -11.64 15.97 21.06
CA SER A 91 -10.39 15.77 20.33
C SER A 91 -10.66 15.70 18.84
N ILE A 92 -9.83 16.38 18.03
CA ILE A 92 -9.76 16.12 16.60
C ILE A 92 -9.03 14.79 16.40
N THR A 93 -9.67 13.89 15.67
CA THR A 93 -9.17 12.54 15.38
C THR A 93 -8.74 12.41 13.93
N ALA A 94 -8.04 11.32 13.60
CA ALA A 94 -7.74 10.96 12.21
C ALA A 94 -8.99 10.95 11.31
N LYS A 95 -10.15 10.55 11.85
CA LYS A 95 -11.44 10.55 11.15
C LYS A 95 -11.90 11.96 10.75
N ASP A 96 -11.70 12.95 11.60
CA ASP A 96 -12.11 14.33 11.33
C ASP A 96 -11.17 14.96 10.30
N ILE A 97 -9.87 14.70 10.41
CA ILE A 97 -8.87 15.09 9.41
C ILE A 97 -9.19 14.46 8.06
N ASN A 98 -9.55 13.17 8.04
CA ASN A 98 -9.95 12.46 6.82
C ASN A 98 -11.13 13.11 6.11
N LYS A 99 -12.16 13.54 6.87
CA LYS A 99 -13.33 14.21 6.30
C LYS A 99 -12.96 15.52 5.60
N GLU A 100 -12.11 16.35 6.21
CA GLU A 100 -11.67 17.60 5.57
C GLU A 100 -10.79 17.36 4.34
N ILE A 101 -9.88 16.37 4.41
CA ILE A 101 -9.08 15.95 3.26
C ILE A 101 -9.97 15.49 2.10
N LYS A 102 -11.02 14.71 2.40
CA LYS A 102 -12.00 14.25 1.41
C LYS A 102 -12.81 15.40 0.80
N LYS A 103 -13.22 16.39 1.61
CA LYS A 103 -13.89 17.60 1.09
C LYS A 103 -13.00 18.39 0.14
N ALA A 104 -11.69 18.38 0.34
CA ALA A 104 -10.72 18.98 -0.58
C ALA A 104 -10.45 18.14 -1.84
N GLY A 105 -11.11 16.98 -2.00
CA GLY A 105 -11.01 16.12 -3.19
C GLY A 105 -9.92 15.05 -3.12
N PHE A 106 -9.30 14.83 -1.95
CA PHE A 106 -8.29 13.78 -1.78
C PHE A 106 -8.90 12.56 -1.09
N ASP A 107 -8.88 11.41 -1.76
CA ASP A 107 -9.30 10.16 -1.15
C ASP A 107 -8.10 9.46 -0.51
N ILE A 108 -7.95 9.66 0.81
CA ILE A 108 -6.91 9.05 1.62
C ILE A 108 -7.60 8.09 2.61
N PRO A 109 -7.07 6.90 2.86
CA PRO A 109 -7.62 6.02 3.89
C PRO A 109 -7.33 6.59 5.29
N GLU A 110 -8.28 6.47 6.21
CA GLU A 110 -8.12 6.95 7.61
C GLU A 110 -6.88 6.34 8.29
N LYS A 111 -6.57 5.08 7.98
CA LYS A 111 -5.41 4.34 8.50
C LYS A 111 -4.06 4.93 8.07
N ALA A 112 -4.03 5.70 6.98
CA ALA A 112 -2.81 6.36 6.52
C ALA A 112 -2.50 7.62 7.34
N ILE A 113 -3.47 8.17 8.08
CA ILE A 113 -3.29 9.42 8.81
C ILE A 113 -2.71 9.09 10.19
N ALA A 114 -1.42 9.35 10.38
CA ALA A 114 -0.74 9.23 11.66
C ALA A 114 -0.94 10.53 12.44
N ALA A 115 -2.10 10.65 13.10
CA ALA A 115 -2.44 11.77 13.96
C ALA A 115 -2.82 11.27 15.36
N ASP A 116 -2.17 11.85 16.37
CA ASP A 116 -2.62 11.74 17.75
C ASP A 116 -3.86 12.61 17.98
N HIS A 117 -4.56 12.39 19.09
CA HIS A 117 -5.71 13.19 19.48
C HIS A 117 -5.31 14.65 19.73
N ILE A 118 -5.73 15.56 18.84
CA ILE A 118 -5.44 16.99 18.96
C ILE A 118 -6.51 17.65 19.83
N LYS A 119 -6.08 18.30 20.92
CA LYS A 119 -6.97 18.97 21.91
C LYS A 119 -6.76 20.48 22.02
N ASP A 120 -5.81 21.01 21.28
CA ASP A 120 -5.41 22.42 21.35
C ASP A 120 -5.70 23.11 20.01
N LEU A 121 -5.96 24.41 20.08
CA LEU A 121 -6.06 25.26 18.91
C LEU A 121 -4.67 25.54 18.30
N GLY A 122 -4.63 25.92 17.02
CA GLY A 122 -3.41 26.33 16.33
C GLY A 122 -3.00 25.41 15.19
N GLU A 123 -1.80 25.66 14.66
CA GLU A 123 -1.21 24.87 13.57
C GLU A 123 -0.53 23.60 14.12
N LYS A 124 -0.90 22.43 13.61
CA LYS A 124 -0.23 21.16 13.88
C LYS A 124 0.16 20.48 12.57
N LYS A 125 1.37 19.94 12.53
CA LYS A 125 1.82 19.11 11.41
C LYS A 125 1.33 17.67 11.62
N VAL A 126 0.72 17.10 10.58
CA VAL A 126 0.22 15.72 10.60
C VAL A 126 0.90 14.93 9.50
N ILE A 127 1.41 13.75 9.84
CA ILE A 127 2.08 12.86 8.89
C ILE A 127 1.03 11.93 8.27
N ILE A 128 1.05 11.82 6.95
CA ILE A 128 0.24 10.87 6.19
C ILE A 128 1.18 9.83 5.57
N SER A 129 0.99 8.58 5.97
CA SER A 129 1.71 7.41 5.46
C SER A 129 0.87 6.70 4.40
N LEU A 130 1.16 7.00 3.14
CA LEU A 130 0.54 6.39 1.97
C LEU A 130 1.18 5.03 1.66
N ASP A 131 0.57 4.31 0.73
CA ASP A 131 1.06 3.02 0.26
C ASP A 131 2.50 3.10 -0.28
N PHE A 132 3.16 1.94 -0.35
CA PHE A 132 4.55 1.81 -0.78
C PHE A 132 5.58 2.57 0.08
N GLY A 133 5.21 2.90 1.32
CA GLY A 133 6.10 3.55 2.30
C GLY A 133 6.32 5.03 2.05
N ILE A 134 5.46 5.67 1.25
CA ILE A 134 5.54 7.10 0.94
C ILE A 134 4.93 7.88 2.09
N LYS A 135 5.68 8.85 2.65
CA LYS A 135 5.20 9.73 3.72
C LYS A 135 5.15 11.16 3.24
N THR A 136 4.13 11.90 3.66
CA THR A 136 3.96 13.33 3.38
C THR A 136 3.43 14.05 4.61
N GLU A 137 3.72 15.34 4.72
CA GLU A 137 3.30 16.18 5.83
C GLU A 137 2.25 17.18 5.37
N ILE A 138 1.17 17.30 6.15
CA ILE A 138 0.14 18.33 5.96
C ILE A 138 0.10 19.27 7.16
N ILE A 139 -0.34 20.50 6.92
CA ILE A 139 -0.54 21.50 7.98
C ILE A 139 -2.02 21.51 8.33
N LEU A 140 -2.34 21.12 9.55
CA LEU A 140 -3.68 21.21 10.10
C LEU A 140 -3.81 22.48 10.93
N MET A 141 -4.72 23.37 10.54
CA MET A 141 -5.04 24.58 11.28
C MET A 141 -6.35 24.38 12.04
N VAL A 142 -6.28 24.44 13.36
CA VAL A 142 -7.43 24.27 14.24
C VAL A 142 -7.90 25.64 14.70
N GLU A 143 -9.11 26.03 14.28
CA GLU A 143 -9.73 27.30 14.62
C GLU A 143 -10.95 27.11 15.52
N GLN A 144 -11.24 28.13 16.33
CA GLN A 144 -12.47 28.17 17.11
C GLN A 144 -13.67 28.42 16.21
N ALA A 145 -14.68 27.55 16.30
CA ALA A 145 -15.97 27.68 15.62
C ALA A 145 -16.90 28.69 16.31
#